data_AF-A0A1F6P045-F1
#
_entry.id   AF-A0A1F6P045-F1
#
_cell.length_a   1.000
_cell.length_b   1.000
_cell.length_c   1.000
_cell.angle_alpha   90.00
_cell.angle_beta   90.00
_cell.angle_gamma   90.00
#
_symmetry.space_group_name_H-M   'P 1'
#
loop_
_entity.id
_entity.type
_entity.pdbx_description
1 polymer ?
#
loop_
_entity_poly.entity_id
_entity_poly.type
_entity_poly.pdbx_seq_one_letter_code
_entity_poly.pdbx_strand_id
1 'polypeptide(L)'
;MQIKIKRLDKSIPLPLYHTPGSAGFDLSARTQTIVEPKQIVRIPSGLIVGTPTGYVLTLAARSSLASKKGLMLANGIGTIDSDYCGPDDEILISVYNFTDQTVTVEKGERIAQGMFLKVEQGEW
;
A
#
# COMPACT_ATOMS: atom_id res chain seq x y z
N MET A 1 -2.36 18.35 8.59
CA MET A 1 -2.65 18.09 7.16
C MET A 1 -3.90 17.23 7.09
N GLN A 2 -4.93 17.64 6.35
CA GLN A 2 -6.13 16.81 6.12
C GLN A 2 -6.01 16.11 4.77
N ILE A 3 -6.32 14.82 4.72
CA ILE A 3 -6.21 13.97 3.53
C ILE A 3 -7.60 13.53 3.09
N LYS A 4 -7.90 13.65 1.79
CA LYS A 4 -9.12 13.08 1.20
C LYS A 4 -8.87 11.61 0.88
N ILE A 5 -9.70 10.72 1.39
CA ILE A 5 -9.61 9.28 1.11
C ILE A 5 -10.98 8.79 0.64
N LYS A 6 -11.01 8.09 -0.49
CA LYS A 6 -12.18 7.34 -0.96
C LYS A 6 -11.94 5.86 -0.71
N ARG A 7 -12.91 5.23 -0.03
CA ARG A 7 -12.96 3.78 0.16
C ARG A 7 -13.84 3.15 -0.91
N LEU A 8 -13.26 2.29 -1.73
CA LEU A 8 -13.98 1.48 -2.72
C LEU A 8 -14.72 0.32 -2.05
N ASP A 9 -14.20 -0.18 -0.94
CA ASP A 9 -14.87 -1.15 -0.07
C ASP A 9 -14.97 -0.58 1.35
N LYS A 10 -16.20 -0.30 1.80
CA LYS A 10 -16.48 0.25 3.13
C LYS A 10 -16.38 -0.79 4.25
N SER A 11 -16.33 -2.09 3.93
CA SER A 11 -16.14 -3.15 4.92
C SER A 11 -14.72 -3.15 5.49
N ILE A 12 -13.79 -2.44 4.83
CA ILE A 12 -12.43 -2.26 5.31
C ILE A 12 -12.34 -0.92 6.05
N PRO A 13 -11.83 -0.91 7.29
CA PRO A 13 -11.69 0.31 8.05
C PRO A 13 -10.73 1.26 7.34
N LEU A 14 -10.87 2.56 7.61
CA LEU A 14 -9.83 3.50 7.23
C LEU A 14 -8.51 3.12 7.90
N PRO A 15 -7.37 3.36 7.24
CA PRO A 15 -6.08 3.13 7.83
C PRO A 15 -5.88 4.04 9.05
N LEU A 16 -5.16 3.54 10.05
CA LEU A 16 -4.93 4.22 11.32
C LEU A 16 -3.44 4.28 11.61
N TYR A 17 -3.00 5.41 12.17
CA TYR A 17 -1.73 5.48 12.88
C TYR A 17 -1.93 4.81 14.24
N HIS A 18 -1.20 3.72 14.49
CA HIS A 18 -1.43 2.90 15.68
C HIS A 18 -0.92 3.51 16.98
N THR A 19 0.06 4.42 16.89
CA THR A 19 0.65 5.11 18.04
C THR A 19 0.93 6.58 17.69
N PRO A 20 1.08 7.47 18.68
CA PRO A 20 1.45 8.87 18.44
C PRO A 20 2.77 9.05 17.68
N GLY A 21 3.69 8.08 17.77
CA GLY A 21 4.98 8.10 17.08
C GLY A 21 5.00 7.33 15.76
N SER A 22 3.86 6.83 15.28
CA SER A 22 3.80 6.08 14.01
C SER A 22 4.10 7.00 12.84
N ALA A 23 5.15 6.67 12.07
CA ALA A 23 5.50 7.43 10.86
C ALA A 23 4.52 7.17 9.69
N GLY A 24 3.93 5.98 9.66
CA GLY A 24 3.00 5.55 8.62
C GLY A 24 1.76 4.87 9.16
N PHE A 25 0.83 4.58 8.25
CA PHE A 25 -0.42 3.88 8.52
C PHE A 25 -0.47 2.58 7.72
N ASP A 26 -1.04 1.54 8.30
CA ASP A 26 -1.14 0.22 7.64
C ASP A 26 -2.16 0.25 6.49
N LEU A 27 -1.84 -0.42 5.38
CA LEU A 27 -2.71 -0.66 4.23
C LEU A 27 -3.13 -2.13 4.18
N SER A 28 -4.44 -2.35 4.10
CA SER A 28 -5.06 -3.67 4.05
C SER A 28 -5.35 -4.12 2.62
N ALA A 29 -5.36 -5.43 2.37
CA ALA A 29 -5.84 -6.01 1.13
C ALA A 29 -7.37 -5.92 1.03
N ARG A 30 -7.89 -5.47 -0.13
CA ARG A 30 -9.33 -5.40 -0.43
C ARG A 30 -9.96 -6.76 -0.66
N THR A 31 -9.20 -7.66 -1.26
CA THR A 31 -9.65 -9.00 -1.65
C THR A 31 -8.66 -10.04 -1.15
N GLN A 32 -9.18 -11.22 -0.82
CA GLN A 32 -8.31 -12.38 -0.67
C GLN A 32 -7.55 -12.59 -1.98
N THR A 33 -6.24 -12.77 -1.90
CA THR A 33 -5.38 -12.89 -3.07
C THR A 33 -4.37 -14.00 -2.85
N ILE A 34 -4.24 -14.88 -3.84
CA ILE A 34 -3.25 -15.94 -3.87
C ILE A 34 -2.03 -15.44 -4.65
N VAL A 35 -0.84 -15.59 -4.07
CA VAL A 35 0.44 -15.25 -4.68
C VAL A 35 1.24 -16.53 -4.82
N GLU A 36 1.26 -17.08 -6.03
CA GLU A 36 2.00 -18.31 -6.32
C GLU A 36 3.51 -18.12 -6.15
N PRO A 37 4.26 -19.22 -5.90
CA PRO A 37 5.71 -19.16 -5.81
C PRO A 37 6.34 -18.42 -7.00
N LYS A 38 7.28 -17.52 -6.69
CA LYS A 38 8.03 -16.72 -7.68
C LYS A 38 7.16 -15.86 -8.60
N GLN A 39 5.92 -15.54 -8.21
CA GLN A 39 5.04 -14.66 -8.98
C GLN A 39 4.96 -13.26 -8.37
N ILE A 40 4.68 -12.30 -9.25
CA ILE A 40 4.32 -10.93 -8.88
C ILE A 40 2.81 -10.77 -9.02
N VAL A 41 2.16 -10.24 -8.00
CA VAL A 41 0.72 -9.98 -8.00
C VAL A 41 0.45 -8.57 -7.47
N ARG A 42 -0.52 -7.87 -8.08
CA ARG A 42 -0.99 -6.56 -7.61
C ARG A 42 -2.22 -6.76 -6.73
N ILE A 43 -2.09 -6.48 -5.44
CA ILE A 43 -3.17 -6.63 -4.47
C ILE A 43 -3.90 -5.30 -4.30
N PRO A 44 -5.21 -5.22 -4.59
CA PRO A 44 -5.98 -3.99 -4.42
C PRO A 44 -6.07 -3.62 -2.94
N SER A 45 -5.91 -2.34 -2.59
CA SER A 45 -6.04 -1.87 -1.20
C SER A 45 -7.45 -1.38 -0.83
N GLY A 46 -8.27 -1.07 -1.83
CA GLY A 46 -9.59 -0.46 -1.66
C GLY A 46 -9.55 1.04 -1.39
N LEU A 47 -8.38 1.67 -1.46
CA LEU A 47 -8.20 3.09 -1.17
C LEU A 47 -7.77 3.85 -2.40
N ILE A 48 -8.40 5.00 -2.59
CA ILE A 48 -7.90 6.09 -3.44
C ILE A 48 -7.58 7.23 -2.47
N VAL A 49 -6.35 7.73 -2.54
CA VAL A 49 -5.85 8.76 -1.61
C VAL A 49 -5.53 10.01 -2.41
N GLY A 50 -6.21 11.11 -2.08
CA GLY A 50 -5.86 12.44 -2.56
C GLY A 50 -4.60 12.93 -1.85
N THR A 51 -3.44 12.47 -2.31
CA THR A 51 -2.14 12.92 -1.82
C THR A 51 -1.98 14.42 -2.08
N PRO A 52 -1.62 15.23 -1.07
CA PRO A 52 -1.51 16.68 -1.26
C PRO A 52 -0.37 17.05 -2.19
N THR A 53 -0.53 18.12 -2.97
CA THR A 53 0.56 18.70 -3.77
C THR A 53 1.77 19.02 -2.89
N GLY A 54 2.97 18.76 -3.39
CA GLY A 54 4.24 18.88 -2.63
C GLY A 54 4.54 17.67 -1.74
N TYR A 55 3.72 16.61 -1.83
CA TYR A 55 3.94 15.34 -1.15
C TYR A 55 3.84 14.17 -2.13
N VAL A 56 4.53 13.10 -1.77
CA VAL A 56 4.30 11.76 -2.28
C VAL A 56 3.78 10.89 -1.14
N LEU A 57 2.82 10.01 -1.43
CA LEU A 57 2.50 8.90 -0.54
C LEU A 57 3.38 7.71 -0.92
N THR A 58 4.34 7.40 -0.07
CA THR A 58 5.20 6.22 -0.25
C THR A 58 4.56 4.99 0.36
N LEU A 59 4.65 3.86 -0.33
CA LEU A 59 4.28 2.55 0.19
C LEU A 59 5.55 1.77 0.53
N ALA A 60 5.67 1.33 1.77
CA ALA A 60 6.74 0.45 2.22
C ALA A 60 6.18 -0.89 2.69
N ALA A 61 7.01 -1.92 2.63
CA ALA A 61 6.68 -3.21 3.24
C ALA A 61 6.53 -3.03 4.76
N ARG A 62 5.58 -3.77 5.36
CA ARG A 62 5.59 -3.96 6.81
C ARG A 62 6.77 -4.88 7.16
N SER A 63 7.39 -4.69 8.32
CA SER A 63 8.55 -5.51 8.74
C SER A 63 8.23 -7.02 8.77
N SER A 64 6.97 -7.37 9.03
CA SER A 64 6.48 -8.75 9.02
C SER A 64 6.20 -9.33 7.63
N LEU A 65 6.14 -8.51 6.58
CA LEU A 65 5.73 -8.97 5.24
C LEU A 65 6.69 -10.03 4.71
N ALA A 66 8.00 -9.74 4.74
CA ALA A 66 9.02 -10.69 4.30
C ALA A 66 9.16 -11.85 5.30
N SER A 67 9.36 -11.54 6.58
CA SER A 67 9.69 -12.53 7.60
C SER A 67 8.57 -13.50 7.94
N LYS A 68 7.29 -13.08 7.87
CA LYS A 68 6.15 -13.94 8.22
C LYS A 68 5.39 -14.48 7.01
N LYS A 69 5.39 -13.77 5.88
CA LYS A 69 4.58 -14.15 4.70
C LYS A 69 5.43 -14.57 3.50
N GLY A 70 6.74 -14.33 3.51
CA GLY A 70 7.57 -14.64 2.33
C GLY A 70 7.32 -13.70 1.14
N LEU A 71 6.77 -12.51 1.42
CA LEU A 71 6.44 -11.51 0.40
C LEU A 71 7.36 -10.29 0.52
N MET A 72 7.70 -9.70 -0.61
CA MET A 72 8.33 -8.37 -0.67
C MET A 72 7.54 -7.45 -1.58
N LEU A 73 7.71 -6.14 -1.46
CA LEU A 73 7.19 -5.23 -2.48
C LEU A 73 8.02 -5.39 -3.76
N ALA A 74 7.37 -5.76 -4.87
CA ALA A 74 8.05 -6.06 -6.13
C ALA A 74 8.74 -4.83 -6.74
N ASN A 75 8.26 -3.64 -6.41
CA ASN A 75 8.81 -2.34 -6.83
C ASN A 75 9.71 -1.68 -5.75
N GLY A 76 10.02 -2.39 -4.65
CA GLY A 76 10.79 -1.84 -3.53
C GLY A 76 9.97 -0.87 -2.67
N ILE A 77 9.74 0.34 -3.19
CA ILE A 77 8.80 1.32 -2.63
C ILE A 77 7.72 1.66 -3.64
N GLY A 78 6.48 1.79 -3.18
CA GLY A 78 5.41 2.41 -3.97
C GLY A 78 5.53 3.92 -3.94
N THR A 79 5.34 4.55 -5.09
CA THR A 79 5.26 6.01 -5.24
C THR A 79 3.84 6.32 -5.69
N ILE A 80 3.07 7.00 -4.85
CA ILE A 80 1.72 7.45 -5.18
C ILE A 80 1.77 8.98 -5.30
N ASP A 81 1.76 9.44 -6.54
CA ASP A 81 1.82 10.85 -6.91
C ASP A 81 0.55 11.61 -6.49
N SER A 82 0.65 12.94 -6.41
CA SER A 82 -0.48 13.79 -5.97
C SER A 82 -1.67 13.82 -6.93
N ASP A 83 -1.46 13.45 -8.20
CA ASP A 83 -2.47 13.37 -9.24
C ASP A 83 -3.02 11.95 -9.46
N TYR A 84 -2.46 10.93 -8.80
CA TYR A 84 -2.98 9.56 -8.79
C TYR A 84 -4.15 9.43 -7.79
N CYS A 85 -5.24 10.14 -8.07
CA CYS A 85 -6.46 10.12 -7.23
C CYS A 85 -7.78 10.17 -8.01
N GLY A 86 -7.74 9.77 -9.29
CA GLY A 86 -8.90 9.58 -10.15
C GLY A 86 -9.86 8.49 -9.66
N PRO A 87 -11.04 8.35 -10.32
CA PRO A 87 -12.07 7.41 -9.89
C PRO A 87 -11.61 5.94 -9.87
N ASP A 88 -10.62 5.59 -10.70
CA ASP A 88 -10.07 4.25 -10.89
C ASP A 88 -8.62 4.10 -10.37
N ASP A 89 -8.06 5.15 -9.75
CA ASP A 89 -6.69 5.17 -9.21
C ASP A 89 -6.60 4.49 -7.84
N GLU A 90 -7.13 3.28 -7.77
CA GLU A 90 -6.97 2.44 -6.60
C GLU A 90 -5.48 2.19 -6.35
N ILE A 91 -5.06 2.35 -5.09
CA ILE A 91 -3.71 1.98 -4.70
C ILE A 91 -3.59 0.45 -4.79
N LEU A 92 -2.71 -0.01 -5.67
CA LEU A 92 -2.37 -1.42 -5.85
C LEU A 92 -1.01 -1.74 -5.23
N ILE A 93 -0.99 -2.73 -4.35
CA ILE A 93 0.21 -3.16 -3.62
C ILE A 93 0.83 -4.32 -4.40
N SER A 94 1.89 -4.02 -5.16
CA SER A 94 2.61 -5.02 -5.96
C SER A 94 3.54 -5.84 -5.06
N VAL A 95 3.22 -7.13 -4.88
CA VAL A 95 4.00 -8.04 -4.07
C VAL A 95 4.66 -9.11 -4.93
N TYR A 96 5.85 -9.54 -4.53
CA TYR A 96 6.56 -10.70 -5.08
C TYR A 96 6.66 -11.77 -4.00
N ASN A 97 6.24 -12.99 -4.32
CA ASN A 97 6.47 -14.15 -3.47
C ASN A 97 7.85 -14.75 -3.77
N PHE A 98 8.80 -14.51 -2.88
CA PHE A 98 10.17 -15.00 -3.06
C PHE A 98 10.38 -16.43 -2.55
N THR A 99 9.34 -17.06 -1.99
CA THR A 99 9.40 -18.44 -1.48
C THR A 99 9.02 -19.46 -2.54
N ASP A 100 9.10 -20.73 -2.17
CA ASP A 100 8.67 -21.88 -2.98
C ASP A 100 7.30 -22.41 -2.56
N GLN A 101 6.54 -21.66 -1.75
CA GLN A 101 5.22 -22.04 -1.24
C GLN A 101 4.19 -21.00 -1.65
N THR A 102 2.96 -21.43 -1.95
CA THR A 102 1.85 -20.52 -2.23
C THR A 102 1.51 -19.69 -0.99
N VAL A 103 1.33 -18.39 -1.16
CA VAL A 103 0.98 -17.47 -0.08
C VAL A 103 -0.42 -16.91 -0.31
N THR A 104 -1.30 -17.08 0.66
CA THR A 104 -2.61 -16.43 0.69
C THR A 104 -2.53 -15.15 1.51
N VAL A 105 -2.94 -14.03 0.93
CA VAL A 105 -3.21 -12.77 1.63
C VAL A 105 -4.71 -12.68 1.85
N GLU A 106 -5.13 -12.59 3.11
CA GLU A 106 -6.55 -12.55 3.44
C GLU A 106 -7.14 -11.15 3.23
N LYS A 107 -8.44 -11.08 2.94
CA LYS A 107 -9.15 -9.80 2.91
C LYS A 107 -9.01 -9.09 4.26
N GLY A 108 -8.65 -7.81 4.24
CA GLY A 108 -8.43 -7.00 5.44
C GLY A 108 -7.03 -7.17 6.05
N GLU A 109 -6.22 -8.13 5.59
CA GLU A 109 -4.86 -8.32 6.08
C GLU A 109 -3.98 -7.11 5.72
N ARG A 110 -3.26 -6.59 6.71
CA ARG A 110 -2.36 -5.45 6.56
C ARG A 110 -1.04 -5.92 5.95
N ILE A 111 -0.72 -5.45 4.75
CA ILE A 111 0.43 -5.95 3.98
C ILE A 111 1.47 -4.87 3.62
N ALA A 112 1.06 -3.60 3.59
CA ALA A 112 1.96 -2.48 3.38
C ALA A 112 1.69 -1.37 4.40
N GLN A 113 2.53 -0.35 4.42
CA GLN A 113 2.33 0.86 5.20
C GLN A 113 2.60 2.09 4.34
N GLY A 114 1.76 3.12 4.51
CA GLY A 114 1.84 4.38 3.78
C GLY A 114 2.48 5.49 4.62
N MET A 115 3.35 6.30 4.02
CA MET A 115 3.97 7.48 4.65
C MET A 115 3.96 8.66 3.67
N PHE A 116 3.54 9.83 4.14
CA PHE A 116 3.62 11.06 3.34
C PHE A 116 5.00 11.70 3.51
N LEU A 117 5.72 11.87 2.40
CA LEU A 117 7.01 12.54 2.36
C LEU A 117 6.88 13.83 1.56
N LYS A 118 7.49 14.92 2.05
CA LYS A 118 7.62 16.15 1.26
C LYS A 118 8.57 15.91 0.09
N VAL A 119 8.22 16.47 -1.06
CA VAL A 119 9.01 16.37 -2.29
C VAL A 119 9.04 17.72 -2.99
N GLU A 120 10.11 17.95 -3.74
CA GLU A 120 10.26 19.07 -4.67
C GLU A 120 10.31 18.51 -6.10
N GLN A 121 9.77 19.25 -7.07
CA GLN A 121 9.93 18.93 -8.48
C GLN A 121 11.15 19.67 -9.03
N GLY A 122 12.08 18.96 -9.67
CA GLY A 122 13.26 19.58 -10.28
C GLY A 122 12.91 20.33 -11.56
N GLU A 123 13.69 21.37 -11.86
CA GLU A 123 13.67 22.12 -13.13
C GLU A 123 14.95 21.79 -13.93
N TRP A 124 14.87 21.80 -15.27
CA TRP A 124 15.98 21.47 -16.19
C TRP A 124 16.33 22.64 -17.10
#